data_AF-A0A1G3CAX2-F1
#
_entry.id   AF-A0A1G3CAX2-F1
#
_cell.length_a   1.000
_cell.length_b   1.000
_cell.length_c   1.000
_cell.angle_alpha   90.00
_cell.angle_beta   90.00
_cell.angle_gamma   90.00
#
_symmetry.space_group_name_H-M   'P 1'
#
loop_
_entity.id
_entity.type
_entity.pdbx_description
1 polymer ?
#
loop_
_entity_poly.entity_id
_entity_poly.type
_entity_poly.pdbx_seq_one_letter_code
_entity_poly.pdbx_strand_id
1 'polypeptide(L)'
;MGKDTDLYQKRLGQILVEDGKVKSSDVQKALSLQKDNPEHQLLGMILIKMNLITKEELFAALNKQIESSGSGEKSGVDLSDDEGIKMIVNKYRKTEYFDDLNELMGIVTHKVRNPLAGISAAVEVLRDRAGKDDSNERFFRMIFKEIDRLECIVKDLFKTFSNK
;
A
#
# COMPACT_ATOMS: atom_id res chain seq x y z
N MET A 1 20.29 21.60 10.12
CA MET A 1 20.70 20.59 9.14
C MET A 1 19.74 19.41 9.30
N GLY A 2 18.67 19.40 8.51
CA GLY A 2 17.47 18.61 8.76
C GLY A 2 17.69 17.11 8.60
N LYS A 3 17.31 16.34 9.63
CA LYS A 3 17.08 14.90 9.55
C LYS A 3 15.57 14.67 9.52
N ASP A 4 14.91 15.11 8.46
CA ASP A 4 13.49 14.83 8.19
C ASP A 4 13.37 13.63 7.26
N THR A 5 13.82 12.45 7.69
CA THR A 5 13.81 11.26 6.81
C THR A 5 13.27 9.98 7.43
N ASP A 6 12.57 10.05 8.57
CA ASP A 6 12.20 8.84 9.33
C ASP A 6 10.69 8.56 9.43
N LEU A 7 9.85 9.13 8.56
CA LEU A 7 8.40 8.88 8.59
C LEU A 7 7.78 8.43 7.25
N TYR A 8 8.58 8.23 6.21
CA TYR A 8 8.07 7.70 4.95
C TYR A 8 8.15 6.18 4.94
N GLN A 9 6.99 5.54 4.88
CA GLN A 9 6.85 4.11 4.58
C GLN A 9 7.87 3.70 3.50
N LYS A 10 8.83 2.85 3.87
CA LYS A 10 9.91 2.48 2.96
C LYS A 10 9.33 1.82 1.71
N ARG A 11 9.62 2.38 0.55
CA ARG A 11 9.13 1.84 -0.73
C ARG A 11 9.92 0.59 -1.08
N LEU A 12 9.30 -0.38 -1.75
CA LEU A 12 9.95 -1.62 -2.21
C LEU A 12 11.31 -1.37 -2.88
N GLY A 13 11.38 -0.39 -3.79
CA GLY A 13 12.63 -0.03 -4.46
C GLY A 13 13.72 0.52 -3.52
N GLN A 14 13.35 1.24 -2.46
CA GLN A 14 14.31 1.72 -1.46
C GLN A 14 14.86 0.56 -0.63
N ILE A 15 13.99 -0.35 -0.19
CA ILE A 15 14.37 -1.53 0.60
C ILE A 15 15.35 -2.40 -0.19
N LEU A 16 15.07 -2.65 -1.47
CA LEU A 16 15.95 -3.46 -2.32
C LEU A 16 17.33 -2.81 -2.53
N VAL A 17 17.40 -1.47 -2.55
CA VAL A 17 18.69 -0.75 -2.64
C VAL A 17 19.44 -0.78 -1.32
N GLU A 18 18.76 -0.53 -0.20
CA GLU A 18 19.34 -0.57 1.15
C GLU A 18 19.90 -1.96 1.49
N ASP A 19 19.20 -3.03 1.08
CA ASP A 19 19.63 -4.41 1.25
C ASP A 19 20.75 -4.82 0.26
N GLY A 20 21.19 -3.91 -0.61
CA GLY A 20 22.26 -4.14 -1.59
C GLY A 20 21.86 -5.09 -2.73
N LYS A 21 20.56 -5.35 -2.93
CA LYS A 21 20.05 -6.27 -3.95
C LYS A 21 20.05 -5.68 -5.34
N VAL A 22 19.78 -4.37 -5.44
CA VAL A 22 19.78 -3.62 -6.71
C VAL A 22 20.42 -2.27 -6.53
N LYS A 23 20.88 -1.65 -7.62
CA LYS A 23 21.32 -0.25 -7.59
C LYS A 23 20.13 0.68 -7.81
N SER A 24 20.22 1.90 -7.29
CA SER A 24 19.22 2.94 -7.56
C SER A 24 19.00 3.18 -9.05
N SER A 25 20.05 3.06 -9.87
CA SER A 25 19.96 3.16 -11.34
C SER A 25 19.07 2.08 -11.95
N ASP A 26 19.07 0.88 -11.38
CA ASP A 26 18.34 -0.25 -11.90
C ASP A 26 16.85 -0.14 -11.55
N VAL A 27 16.54 0.36 -10.35
CA VAL A 27 15.17 0.71 -9.95
C VAL A 27 14.60 1.81 -10.85
N GLN A 28 15.37 2.84 -11.17
CA GLN A 28 14.92 3.92 -12.08
C GLN A 28 14.66 3.41 -13.50
N LYS A 29 15.50 2.50 -14.01
CA LYS A 29 15.26 1.84 -15.30
C LYS A 29 13.95 1.02 -15.25
N ALA A 30 13.75 0.23 -14.21
CA ALA A 30 12.53 -0.57 -14.06
C ALA A 30 11.27 0.30 -13.93
N LEU A 31 11.34 1.44 -13.24
CA LEU A 31 10.25 2.43 -13.15
C LEU A 31 9.96 3.12 -14.49
N SER A 32 10.99 3.36 -15.30
CA SER A 32 10.82 3.90 -16.66
C SER A 32 10.08 2.89 -17.53
N LEU A 33 10.50 1.61 -17.51
CA LEU A 33 9.81 0.52 -18.19
C LEU A 33 8.37 0.31 -17.71
N GLN A 34 8.08 0.57 -16.43
CA GLN A 34 6.74 0.49 -15.88
C GLN A 34 5.81 1.57 -16.45
N LYS A 35 6.31 2.80 -16.64
CA LYS A 35 5.53 3.92 -17.18
C LYS A 35 5.18 3.75 -18.65
N ASP A 36 6.11 3.15 -19.41
CA ASP A 36 5.97 2.99 -20.86
C ASP A 36 5.14 1.76 -21.26
N ASN A 37 4.68 0.95 -20.29
CA ASN A 37 3.99 -0.31 -20.56
C ASN A 37 2.47 -0.24 -20.22
N PRO A 38 1.56 -0.49 -21.18
CA PRO A 38 0.11 -0.40 -20.98
C PRO A 38 -0.49 -1.46 -20.05
N GLU A 39 0.26 -2.51 -19.68
CA GLU A 39 -0.22 -3.57 -18.78
C GLU A 39 -0.02 -3.28 -17.28
N HIS A 40 0.51 -2.11 -16.90
CA HIS A 40 0.78 -1.75 -15.50
C HIS A 40 1.60 -2.81 -14.74
N GLN A 41 2.64 -3.35 -15.35
CA GLN A 41 3.47 -4.39 -14.72
C GLN A 41 4.06 -3.87 -13.39
N LEU A 42 3.98 -4.69 -12.34
CA LEU A 42 4.48 -4.35 -11.00
C LEU A 42 6.01 -4.24 -11.00
N LEU A 43 6.55 -3.24 -10.30
CA LEU A 43 7.99 -2.99 -10.21
C LEU A 43 8.80 -4.25 -9.87
N GLY A 44 8.35 -5.04 -8.89
CA GLY A 44 9.02 -6.28 -8.50
C GLY A 44 9.07 -7.32 -9.62
N MET A 45 8.02 -7.44 -10.43
CA MET A 45 7.99 -8.37 -11.58
C MET A 45 8.94 -7.92 -12.69
N ILE A 46 9.04 -6.62 -12.93
CA ILE A 46 10.01 -6.05 -13.89
C ILE A 46 11.43 -6.36 -13.43
N LEU A 47 11.75 -6.17 -12.15
CA LEU A 47 13.07 -6.46 -11.59
C LEU A 47 13.44 -7.96 -11.69
N ILE A 48 12.48 -8.87 -11.48
CA ILE A 48 12.69 -10.31 -11.70
C ILE A 48 12.94 -10.61 -13.20
N LYS A 49 12.13 -10.04 -14.10
CA LYS A 49 12.29 -10.24 -15.56
C LYS A 49 13.63 -9.72 -16.07
N MET A 50 14.16 -8.67 -15.46
CA MET A 50 15.49 -8.13 -15.74
C MET A 50 16.62 -8.98 -15.12
N ASN A 51 16.29 -10.09 -14.43
CA ASN A 51 17.23 -10.92 -13.67
C ASN A 51 18.03 -10.12 -12.62
N LEU A 52 17.44 -9.06 -12.06
CA LEU A 52 18.10 -8.21 -11.06
C LEU A 52 17.86 -8.69 -9.63
N ILE A 53 16.74 -9.36 -9.38
CA ILE A 53 16.38 -9.94 -8.08
C ILE A 53 15.73 -11.30 -8.27
N THR A 54 15.83 -12.17 -7.27
CA THR A 54 15.06 -13.43 -7.22
C THR A 54 13.67 -13.25 -6.60
N LYS A 55 12.82 -14.29 -6.68
CA LYS A 55 11.51 -14.30 -6.02
C LYS A 55 11.66 -14.22 -4.49
N GLU A 56 12.68 -14.86 -3.94
CA GLU A 56 13.00 -14.89 -2.51
C GLU A 56 13.45 -13.50 -2.03
N GLU A 57 14.24 -12.80 -2.83
CA GLU A 57 14.69 -11.43 -2.53
C GLU A 57 13.54 -10.42 -2.60
N LEU A 58 12.67 -10.55 -3.61
CA LEU A 58 11.44 -9.76 -3.69
C LEU A 58 10.55 -10.00 -2.46
N PHE A 59 10.39 -11.27 -2.07
CA PHE A 59 9.59 -11.66 -0.91
C PHE A 59 10.16 -11.08 0.41
N ALA A 60 11.47 -11.15 0.61
CA ALA A 60 12.12 -10.58 1.78
C ALA A 60 11.90 -9.06 1.86
N ALA A 61 12.04 -8.36 0.74
CA ALA A 61 11.83 -6.92 0.67
C ALA A 61 10.36 -6.52 0.88
N LEU A 62 9.41 -7.29 0.35
CA LEU A 62 7.98 -7.07 0.59
C LEU A 62 7.59 -7.30 2.06
N ASN A 63 8.15 -8.32 2.72
CA ASN A 63 7.93 -8.53 4.15
C ASN A 63 8.44 -7.34 4.98
N LYS A 64 9.68 -6.90 4.71
CA LYS A 64 10.24 -5.70 5.34
C LYS A 64 9.38 -4.46 5.08
N GLN A 65 8.83 -4.34 3.87
CA GLN A 65 7.93 -3.24 3.52
C GLN A 65 6.69 -3.26 4.41
N ILE A 66 6.02 -4.40 4.52
CA ILE A 66 4.82 -4.56 5.35
C ILE A 66 5.14 -4.35 6.83
N GLU A 67 6.27 -4.86 7.33
CA GLU A 67 6.71 -4.69 8.73
C GLU A 67 7.05 -3.23 9.05
N SER A 68 7.78 -2.54 8.16
CA SER A 68 8.05 -1.10 8.28
C SER A 68 6.78 -0.24 8.17
N SER A 69 5.68 -0.83 7.73
CA SER A 69 4.36 -0.19 7.67
C SER A 69 3.50 -0.48 8.91
N GLY A 70 3.94 -1.37 9.81
CA GLY A 70 3.10 -1.98 10.85
C GLY A 70 3.71 -2.09 12.25
N SER A 71 4.92 -1.57 12.50
CA SER A 71 5.49 -1.55 13.85
C SER A 71 5.05 -0.30 14.62
N GLY A 72 3.82 -0.33 15.13
CA GLY A 72 3.30 0.65 16.07
C GLY A 72 1.78 0.55 16.16
N GLU A 73 1.24 0.49 17.37
CA GLU A 73 -0.19 0.46 17.72
C GLU A 73 -1.01 1.69 17.24
N LYS A 74 -0.46 2.47 16.30
CA LYS A 74 -1.14 3.50 15.52
C LYS A 74 -1.20 3.03 14.08
N SER A 75 -2.07 2.04 13.86
CA SER A 75 -2.44 1.54 12.54
C SER A 75 -3.24 2.62 11.80
N GLY A 76 -2.61 3.19 10.79
CA GLY A 76 -3.19 4.16 9.89
C GLY A 76 -2.05 4.85 9.18
N VAL A 77 -2.04 4.82 7.85
CA VAL A 77 -1.48 5.99 7.15
C VAL A 77 -2.41 7.09 7.64
N ASP A 78 -1.99 7.86 8.65
CA ASP A 78 -2.83 8.92 9.16
C ASP A 78 -2.92 9.96 8.05
N LEU A 79 -3.93 9.81 7.20
CA LEU A 79 -4.24 10.76 6.15
C LEU A 79 -4.65 12.10 6.76
N SER A 80 -4.94 12.12 8.07
CA SER A 80 -5.00 13.38 8.78
C SER A 80 -3.61 14.04 8.76
N ASP A 81 -2.49 13.35 8.92
CA ASP A 81 -1.16 13.98 8.91
C ASP A 81 -0.64 14.41 7.53
N ASP A 82 -1.38 14.15 6.45
CA ASP A 82 -1.14 14.79 5.16
C ASP A 82 -1.62 16.24 5.19
N GLU A 83 -0.66 17.16 5.28
CA GLU A 83 -0.89 18.60 5.39
C GLU A 83 -1.64 19.16 4.17
N GLY A 84 -1.45 18.57 2.99
CA GLY A 84 -2.17 18.92 1.78
C GLY A 84 -3.66 18.52 1.84
N ILE A 85 -3.94 17.29 2.28
CA ILE A 85 -5.32 16.82 2.48
C ILE A 85 -6.02 17.66 3.56
N LYS A 86 -5.36 17.89 4.71
CA LYS A 86 -5.89 18.75 5.79
C LYS A 86 -6.25 20.16 5.27
N MET A 87 -5.41 20.76 4.44
CA MET A 87 -5.67 22.10 3.90
C MET A 87 -6.91 22.13 3.00
N ILE A 88 -7.07 21.14 2.12
CA ILE A 88 -8.25 21.03 1.24
C ILE A 88 -9.51 20.82 2.07
N VAL A 89 -9.49 19.86 3.00
CA VAL A 89 -10.62 19.54 3.88
C VAL A 89 -11.05 20.77 4.67
N ASN A 90 -10.11 21.46 5.32
CA ASN A 90 -10.41 22.65 6.12
C ASN A 90 -10.91 23.82 5.28
N LYS A 91 -10.42 23.98 4.04
CA LYS A 91 -10.87 25.05 3.13
C LYS A 91 -12.36 24.93 2.82
N TYR A 92 -12.87 23.72 2.62
CA TYR A 92 -14.27 23.50 2.25
C TYR A 92 -15.18 23.14 3.42
N ARG A 93 -14.63 22.83 4.60
CA ARG A 93 -15.36 22.31 5.77
C ARG A 93 -16.62 23.07 6.20
N LYS A 94 -16.66 24.39 5.97
CA LYS A 94 -17.79 25.27 6.33
C LYS A 94 -18.71 25.60 5.16
N THR A 95 -18.57 24.90 4.04
CA THR A 95 -19.35 25.12 2.82
C THR A 95 -20.33 23.98 2.59
N GLU A 96 -21.44 24.25 1.91
CA GLU A 96 -22.43 23.22 1.53
C GLU A 96 -21.82 22.11 0.65
N TYR A 97 -20.78 22.44 -0.14
CA TYR A 97 -20.00 21.47 -0.92
C TYR A 97 -19.35 20.37 -0.09
N PHE A 98 -19.12 20.60 1.21
CA PHE A 98 -18.53 19.60 2.08
C PHE A 98 -19.49 18.46 2.42
N ASP A 99 -20.79 18.75 2.51
CA ASP A 99 -21.80 17.73 2.79
C ASP A 99 -21.91 16.76 1.60
N ASP A 100 -21.96 17.29 0.37
CA ASP A 100 -21.92 16.50 -0.87
C ASP A 100 -20.65 15.64 -0.96
N LEU A 101 -19.51 16.21 -0.57
CA LEU A 101 -18.23 15.52 -0.59
C LEU A 101 -18.17 14.41 0.47
N ASN A 102 -18.72 14.64 1.66
CA ASN A 102 -18.84 13.64 2.72
C ASN A 102 -19.75 12.48 2.29
N GLU A 103 -20.89 12.77 1.65
CA GLU A 103 -21.77 11.74 1.09
C GLU A 103 -21.05 10.91 0.00
N LEU A 104 -20.38 11.58 -0.94
CA LEU A 104 -19.59 10.93 -1.98
C LEU A 104 -18.51 10.03 -1.38
N MET A 105 -17.82 10.50 -0.34
CA MET A 105 -16.80 9.71 0.35
C MET A 105 -17.38 8.46 0.99
N GLY A 106 -18.57 8.54 1.60
CA GLY A 106 -19.28 7.35 2.10
C GLY A 106 -19.54 6.33 0.99
N ILE A 107 -20.01 6.78 -0.18
CA ILE A 107 -20.25 5.91 -1.35
C ILE A 107 -18.94 5.28 -1.82
N VAL A 108 -17.86 6.05 -1.95
CA VAL A 108 -16.54 5.55 -2.40
C VAL A 108 -16.00 4.52 -1.42
N THR A 109 -16.05 4.78 -0.11
CA THR A 109 -15.62 3.84 0.93
C THR A 109 -16.35 2.51 0.81
N HIS A 110 -17.68 2.52 0.65
CA HIS A 110 -18.44 1.29 0.43
C HIS A 110 -18.02 0.56 -0.86
N LYS A 111 -17.86 1.30 -1.96
CA LYS A 111 -17.48 0.70 -3.25
C LYS A 111 -16.07 0.13 -3.27
N VAL A 112 -15.14 0.64 -2.45
CA VAL A 112 -13.77 0.08 -2.31
C VAL A 112 -13.73 -1.10 -1.35
N ARG A 113 -14.52 -1.10 -0.25
CA ARG A 113 -14.58 -2.25 0.66
C ARG A 113 -15.09 -3.52 -0.01
N ASN A 114 -16.03 -3.40 -0.95
CA ASN A 114 -16.61 -4.55 -1.63
C ASN A 114 -15.59 -5.41 -2.41
N PRO A 115 -14.75 -4.85 -3.32
CA PRO A 115 -13.71 -5.63 -3.97
C PRO A 115 -12.64 -6.13 -3.00
N LEU A 116 -12.32 -5.41 -1.92
CA LEU A 116 -11.40 -5.89 -0.88
C LEU A 116 -11.94 -7.14 -0.17
N ALA A 117 -13.22 -7.15 0.20
CA ALA A 117 -13.89 -8.31 0.77
C ALA A 117 -13.93 -9.49 -0.21
N GLY A 118 -14.19 -9.22 -1.49
CA GLY A 118 -14.15 -10.23 -2.55
C GLY A 118 -12.75 -10.85 -2.72
N ILE A 119 -11.70 -10.03 -2.73
CA ILE A 119 -10.30 -10.49 -2.77
C ILE A 119 -9.98 -11.31 -1.52
N SER A 120 -10.36 -10.83 -0.34
CA SER A 120 -10.14 -11.53 0.94
C SER A 120 -10.78 -12.93 0.93
N ALA A 121 -12.04 -13.03 0.51
CA ALA A 121 -12.73 -14.31 0.37
C ALA A 121 -12.06 -15.24 -0.65
N ALA A 122 -11.63 -14.71 -1.80
CA ALA A 122 -10.92 -15.51 -2.80
C ALA A 122 -9.57 -16.02 -2.28
N VAL A 123 -8.83 -15.19 -1.55
CA VAL A 123 -7.54 -15.53 -0.93
C VAL A 123 -7.73 -16.58 0.16
N GLU A 124 -8.79 -16.48 0.97
CA GLU A 124 -9.15 -17.49 1.98
C GLU A 124 -9.40 -18.86 1.34
N VAL A 125 -10.21 -18.90 0.27
CA VAL A 125 -10.48 -20.14 -0.50
C VAL A 125 -9.19 -20.70 -1.12
N LEU A 126 -8.30 -19.83 -1.62
CA LEU A 126 -7.01 -20.25 -2.15
C LEU A 126 -6.08 -20.80 -1.06
N ARG A 127 -6.10 -20.22 0.15
CA ARG A 127 -5.33 -20.70 1.30
C ARG A 127 -5.74 -22.10 1.69
N ASP A 128 -7.05 -22.37 1.76
CA ASP A 128 -7.58 -23.69 2.12
C ASP A 128 -7.25 -24.77 1.07
N ARG A 129 -7.10 -24.37 -0.20
CA ARG A 129 -6.73 -25.27 -1.30
C ARG A 129 -5.22 -25.47 -1.41
N ALA A 130 -4.43 -24.49 -0.99
CA ALA A 130 -2.98 -24.59 -0.98
C ALA A 130 -2.55 -25.59 0.10
N GLY A 131 -1.56 -26.43 -0.22
CA GLY A 131 -0.98 -27.33 0.78
C GLY A 131 -0.44 -26.54 1.99
N LYS A 132 -0.51 -27.15 3.18
CA LYS A 132 -0.03 -26.59 4.46
C LYS A 132 1.50 -26.59 4.54
N ASP A 133 2.14 -25.80 3.68
CA ASP A 133 3.56 -25.47 3.77
C ASP A 133 3.73 -24.08 4.39
N ASP A 134 4.76 -23.93 5.22
CA ASP A 134 5.08 -22.67 5.91
C ASP A 134 5.31 -21.51 4.93
N SER A 135 5.84 -21.79 3.73
CA SER A 135 6.08 -20.75 2.72
C SER A 135 4.76 -20.18 2.20
N ASN A 136 3.78 -21.05 1.89
CA ASN A 136 2.46 -20.66 1.42
C ASN A 136 1.74 -19.80 2.47
N GLU A 137 1.76 -20.23 3.73
CA GLU A 137 1.12 -19.51 4.83
C GLU A 137 1.69 -18.09 5.01
N ARG A 138 2.99 -17.90 4.77
CA ARG A 138 3.59 -16.57 4.79
C ARG A 138 3.02 -15.67 3.69
N PHE A 139 2.84 -16.19 2.46
CA PHE A 139 2.26 -15.40 1.36
C PHE A 139 0.81 -15.00 1.65
N PHE A 140 -0.03 -15.94 2.11
CA PHE A 140 -1.42 -15.62 2.47
C PHE A 140 -1.50 -14.56 3.56
N ARG A 141 -0.69 -14.70 4.62
CA ARG A 141 -0.62 -13.70 5.69
C ARG A 141 -0.18 -12.32 5.19
N MET A 142 0.76 -12.24 4.25
CA MET A 142 1.14 -10.96 3.63
C MET A 142 -0.03 -10.33 2.87
N ILE A 143 -0.77 -11.14 2.10
CA ILE A 143 -1.93 -10.65 1.33
C ILE A 143 -3.01 -10.14 2.27
N PHE A 144 -3.38 -10.89 3.32
CA PHE A 144 -4.37 -10.44 4.31
C PHE A 144 -3.94 -9.14 4.99
N LYS A 145 -2.68 -9.04 5.43
CA LYS A 145 -2.16 -7.79 6.02
C LYS A 145 -2.30 -6.59 5.08
N GLU A 146 -2.09 -6.76 3.77
CA GLU A 146 -2.22 -5.66 2.83
C GLU A 146 -3.70 -5.31 2.56
N ILE A 147 -4.60 -6.30 2.53
CA ILE A 147 -6.06 -6.06 2.45
C ILE A 147 -6.53 -5.27 3.68
N ASP A 148 -6.16 -5.70 4.88
CA ASP A 148 -6.50 -5.01 6.13
C ASP A 148 -5.95 -3.59 6.15
N ARG A 149 -4.72 -3.41 5.67
CA ARG A 149 -4.09 -2.10 5.53
C ARG A 149 -4.86 -1.18 4.58
N LEU A 150 -5.31 -1.69 3.43
CA LEU A 150 -6.15 -0.94 2.49
C LEU A 150 -7.50 -0.58 3.11
N GLU A 151 -8.11 -1.49 3.86
CA GLU A 151 -9.34 -1.17 4.59
C GLU A 151 -9.14 -0.06 5.62
N CYS A 152 -8.01 -0.06 6.36
CA CYS A 152 -7.66 0.98 7.29
C CYS A 152 -7.46 2.34 6.59
N ILE A 153 -6.71 2.37 5.48
CA ILE A 153 -6.52 3.61 4.69
C ILE A 153 -7.87 4.18 4.24
N VAL A 154 -8.77 3.33 3.75
CA VAL A 154 -10.11 3.75 3.31
C VAL A 154 -10.97 4.22 4.48
N LYS A 155 -10.85 3.59 5.65
CA LYS A 155 -11.51 4.02 6.89
C LYS A 155 -10.98 5.39 7.35
N ASP A 156 -9.67 5.61 7.30
CA ASP A 156 -9.06 6.86 7.74
C ASP A 156 -9.35 8.01 6.78
N LEU A 157 -9.33 7.74 5.47
CA LEU A 157 -9.78 8.69 4.46
C LEU A 157 -11.21 9.16 4.74
N PHE A 158 -12.13 8.23 5.01
CA PHE A 158 -13.51 8.57 5.37
C PHE A 158 -13.58 9.43 6.63
N LYS A 159 -12.86 9.07 7.72
CA LYS A 159 -12.83 9.87 8.95
C LYS A 159 -12.36 11.30 8.71
N THR A 160 -11.37 11.51 7.84
CA THR A 160 -10.88 12.84 7.48
C THR A 160 -11.99 13.72 6.89
N PHE A 161 -12.94 13.14 6.16
CA PHE A 161 -14.07 13.86 5.55
C PHE A 161 -15.36 13.85 6.40
N SER A 162 -15.45 12.98 7.41
CA SER A 162 -16.65 12.85 8.25
C SER A 162 -16.51 13.46 9.65
N ASN A 163 -15.31 13.83 10.09
CA ASN A 163 -15.13 14.53 11.37
C ASN A 163 -15.71 15.96 11.28
N LYS A 164 -16.85 16.17 11.93
CA LYS A 164 -17.39 17.51 12.21
C LYS A 164 -16.42 18.32 13.07
#